data_AF-A0A7C6KQV2-F1
#
_entry.id   AF-A0A7C6KQV2-F1
#
_cell.length_a   1.000
_cell.length_b   1.000
_cell.length_c   1.000
_cell.angle_alpha   90.00
_cell.angle_beta   90.00
_cell.angle_gamma   90.00
#
_symmetry.space_group_name_H-M   'P 1'
#
loop_
_entity.id
_entity.type
_entity.pdbx_description
1 polymer ?
#
loop_
_entity_poly.entity_id
_entity_poly.type
_entity_poly.pdbx_seq_one_letter_code
_entity_poly.pdbx_strand_id
1 'polypeptide(L)'
;MAGIADVISHLYQKLPRFQRLTPSQVLVIGFAGLIFLGAILLSLPIASRDGQPLRFINALFTATSAVCVTGLVVVDTHDQFSLFGQLVIILLIQAGGLGIMVVSTLIALVLGRRIGLRGRILIQEAMNQFTLEGMIRLIKQVIAVTAIVEGTGALLLAFRFIPQMGFVKGLYYGVFHAVSAFCNAGFDLFGGFRSLIGYRDDVLVNLVMTSLIITGGIGFAVITDVWQYFKTKHLALNSKIVLAVTAALILIGTATILLLEWDNPRTMGDLPLGSKILSSYFQAVTPRTAGFNTLPIGDMRSATLFFIIILMFIGASPGSTGGGIKTTTFGVLVIAVWSVVRGREDSEAFGRRIPHRAVYRALAVAMISLTLVVVVTMLLSITERVTFIRVLFEATSAFGTVGLSTGITPGLTAIGKIAIILTMFAGRVGPLTIATAIAQRLCINGVKFPEERVMVG
;
A
#
# COMPACT_ATOMS: atom_id res chain seq x y z
N MET A 1 25.72 24.93 11.33
CA MET A 1 24.60 24.12 10.81
C MET A 1 24.06 24.55 9.43
N ALA A 2 24.48 25.69 8.86
CA ALA A 2 24.09 26.11 7.50
C ALA A 2 24.80 25.32 6.35
N GLY A 3 25.99 24.77 6.59
CA GLY A 3 26.80 24.15 5.52
C GLY A 3 26.28 22.82 4.96
N ILE A 4 25.62 21.97 5.75
CA ILE A 4 25.15 20.65 5.28
C ILE A 4 23.90 20.79 4.38
N ALA A 5 23.01 21.73 4.72
CA ALA A 5 21.82 22.03 3.94
C ALA A 5 22.17 22.71 2.60
N ASP A 6 23.19 23.57 2.60
CA ASP A 6 23.73 24.15 1.39
C ASP A 6 24.43 23.11 0.53
N VAL A 7 25.18 22.16 1.10
CA VAL A 7 25.79 21.04 0.36
C VAL A 7 24.74 20.17 -0.32
N ILE A 8 23.63 19.82 0.36
CA ILE A 8 22.55 19.01 -0.23
C ILE A 8 21.83 19.79 -1.35
N SER A 9 21.61 21.10 -1.16
CA SER A 9 20.94 21.93 -2.17
C SER A 9 21.84 22.26 -3.38
N HIS A 10 23.14 22.44 -3.16
CA HIS A 10 24.15 22.57 -4.21
C HIS A 10 24.36 21.26 -4.96
N LEU A 11 24.32 20.10 -4.30
CA LEU A 11 24.31 18.79 -4.98
C LEU A 11 23.06 18.65 -5.87
N TYR A 12 21.89 19.11 -5.42
CA TYR A 12 20.67 19.12 -6.22
C TYR A 12 20.71 20.07 -7.42
N GLN A 13 21.41 21.21 -7.30
CA GLN A 13 21.51 22.22 -8.36
C GLN A 13 22.68 22.01 -9.33
N LYS A 14 23.79 21.40 -8.91
CA LYS A 14 25.01 21.21 -9.72
C LYS A 14 25.11 19.86 -10.44
N LEU A 15 24.10 18.99 -10.39
CA LEU A 15 24.06 17.76 -11.19
C LEU A 15 23.27 17.99 -12.50
N PRO A 16 23.90 18.40 -13.61
CA PRO A 16 23.22 18.64 -14.89
C PRO A 16 22.49 17.40 -15.46
N ARG A 17 22.75 16.20 -14.92
CA ARG A 17 22.04 14.95 -15.28
C ARG A 17 20.61 14.87 -14.74
N PHE A 18 20.29 15.43 -13.56
CA PHE A 18 18.95 15.34 -12.97
C PHE A 18 17.91 16.21 -13.68
N GLN A 19 18.34 17.23 -14.42
CA GLN A 19 17.42 18.09 -15.17
C GLN A 19 16.74 17.37 -16.34
N ARG A 20 17.33 16.28 -16.86
CA ARG A 20 16.81 15.50 -18.01
C ARG A 20 15.86 14.35 -17.64
N LEU A 21 15.70 14.04 -16.35
CA LEU A 21 14.86 12.91 -15.91
C LEU A 21 13.36 13.24 -16.02
N THR A 22 12.59 12.26 -16.48
CA THR A 22 11.12 12.34 -16.51
C THR A 22 10.53 12.27 -15.10
N PRO A 23 9.31 12.77 -14.87
CA PRO A 23 8.63 12.63 -13.58
C PRO A 23 8.61 11.20 -13.03
N SER A 24 8.30 10.21 -13.88
CA SER A 24 8.28 8.79 -13.51
C SER A 24 9.66 8.29 -13.06
N GLN A 25 10.73 8.71 -13.73
CA GLN A 25 12.12 8.35 -13.34
C GLN A 25 12.51 8.96 -11.99
N VAL A 26 12.12 10.20 -11.72
CA VAL A 26 12.38 10.85 -10.42
C VAL A 26 11.70 10.09 -9.29
N LEU A 27 10.46 9.63 -9.49
CA LEU A 27 9.74 8.84 -8.49
C LEU A 27 10.43 7.50 -8.24
N VAL A 28 10.76 6.74 -9.30
CA VAL A 28 11.45 5.44 -9.20
C VAL A 28 12.78 5.58 -8.44
N ILE A 29 13.63 6.54 -8.83
CA ILE A 29 14.95 6.75 -8.22
C ILE A 29 14.81 7.23 -6.77
N GLY A 30 13.83 8.11 -6.49
CA GLY A 30 13.56 8.59 -5.15
C GLY A 30 13.18 7.46 -4.19
N PHE A 31 12.26 6.58 -4.60
CA PHE A 31 11.86 5.41 -3.81
C PHE A 31 13.02 4.45 -3.60
N ALA A 32 13.79 4.14 -4.64
CA ALA A 32 14.97 3.29 -4.52
C ALA A 32 16.00 3.89 -3.54
N GLY A 33 16.29 5.19 -3.64
CA GLY A 33 17.22 5.88 -2.75
C GLY A 33 16.80 5.83 -1.28
N LEU A 34 15.51 6.04 -0.99
CA LEU A 34 14.97 5.95 0.37
C LEU A 34 15.09 4.52 0.94
N ILE A 35 14.83 3.50 0.11
CA ILE A 35 14.99 2.09 0.48
C ILE A 35 16.44 1.77 0.83
N PHE A 36 17.39 2.15 -0.04
CA PHE A 36 18.81 1.89 0.21
C PHE A 36 19.32 2.60 1.47
N LEU A 37 18.89 3.85 1.69
CA LEU A 37 19.22 4.58 2.92
C LEU A 37 18.66 3.85 4.15
N GLY A 38 17.40 3.43 4.10
CA GLY A 38 16.78 2.63 5.17
C GLY A 38 17.51 1.32 5.43
N ALA A 39 17.93 0.60 4.37
CA ALA A 39 18.66 -0.65 4.48
C ALA A 39 20.02 -0.47 5.18
N ILE A 40 20.74 0.61 4.85
CA ILE A 40 22.00 0.96 5.53
C ILE A 40 21.74 1.23 7.01
N LEU A 41 20.75 2.08 7.34
CA LEU A 41 20.43 2.42 8.73
C LEU A 41 20.01 1.18 9.56
N LEU A 42 19.20 0.30 8.97
CA LEU A 42 18.74 -0.93 9.64
C LEU A 42 19.80 -2.03 9.72
N SER A 43 20.88 -1.93 8.93
CA SER A 43 22.02 -2.86 9.03
C SER A 43 23.00 -2.52 10.15
N LEU A 44 22.88 -1.33 10.76
CA LEU A 44 23.77 -0.90 11.84
C LEU A 44 23.51 -1.71 13.13
N PRO A 45 24.56 -2.03 13.91
CA PRO A 45 24.44 -2.70 15.22
C PRO A 45 23.41 -2.06 16.17
N ILE A 46 23.36 -0.72 16.20
CA ILE A 46 22.44 0.04 17.05
C ILE A 46 20.96 -0.18 16.69
N ALA A 47 20.66 -0.65 15.47
CA ALA A 47 19.31 -0.97 15.04
C ALA A 47 18.83 -2.34 15.52
N SER A 48 19.72 -3.24 15.93
CA SER A 48 19.39 -4.58 16.41
C SER A 48 19.39 -4.65 17.94
N ARG A 49 18.48 -5.43 18.53
CA ARG A 49 18.42 -5.62 19.99
C ARG A 49 19.61 -6.40 20.56
N ASP A 50 20.12 -7.35 19.78
CA ASP A 50 21.28 -8.17 20.12
C ASP A 50 22.62 -7.44 19.86
N GLY A 51 22.57 -6.20 19.33
CA GLY A 51 23.75 -5.43 18.96
C GLY A 51 24.52 -6.00 17.76
N GLN A 52 23.99 -6.99 17.05
CA GLN A 52 24.64 -7.59 15.90
C GLN A 52 24.13 -6.96 14.58
N PRO A 53 25.01 -6.72 13.60
CA PRO A 53 24.58 -6.24 12.29
C PRO A 53 23.60 -7.22 11.63
N LEU A 54 22.45 -6.73 11.17
CA LEU A 54 21.53 -7.53 10.39
C LEU A 54 22.12 -7.77 8.99
N ARG A 55 22.02 -9.01 8.48
CA ARG A 55 22.43 -9.34 7.10
C ARG A 55 21.79 -8.36 6.12
N PHE A 56 22.60 -7.75 5.24
CA PHE A 56 22.14 -6.65 4.38
C PHE A 56 20.91 -7.00 3.54
N ILE A 57 20.78 -8.24 3.05
CA ILE A 57 19.58 -8.68 2.32
C ILE A 57 18.30 -8.63 3.17
N ASN A 58 18.38 -8.96 4.46
CA ASN A 58 17.24 -8.88 5.38
C ASN A 58 16.94 -7.41 5.74
N ALA A 59 17.98 -6.59 5.90
CA ALA A 59 17.83 -5.15 6.10
C ALA A 59 17.19 -4.47 4.87
N LEU A 60 17.63 -4.82 3.67
CA LEU A 60 17.07 -4.35 2.40
C LEU A 60 15.62 -4.80 2.21
N PHE A 61 15.31 -6.05 2.55
CA PHE A 61 13.95 -6.57 2.55
C PHE A 61 13.06 -5.76 3.49
N THR A 62 13.49 -5.57 4.73
CA THR A 62 12.72 -4.84 5.75
C THR A 62 12.55 -3.37 5.36
N ALA A 63 13.60 -2.71 4.88
CA ALA A 63 13.53 -1.33 4.40
C ALA A 63 12.59 -1.18 3.19
N THR A 64 12.64 -2.13 2.26
CA THR A 64 11.72 -2.16 1.11
C THR A 64 10.29 -2.36 1.58
N SER A 65 10.05 -3.31 2.48
CA SER A 65 8.72 -3.55 3.03
C SER A 65 8.18 -2.34 3.81
N ALA A 66 9.02 -1.62 4.56
CA ALA A 66 8.63 -0.40 5.27
C ALA A 66 8.32 0.77 4.31
N VAL A 67 9.20 1.07 3.35
CA VAL A 67 9.02 2.18 2.39
C VAL A 67 7.93 1.91 1.36
N CYS A 68 7.82 0.66 0.90
CA CYS A 68 6.74 0.23 0.02
C CYS A 68 5.44 -0.02 0.77
N VAL A 69 5.49 0.05 2.10
CA VAL A 69 4.33 -0.07 2.96
C VAL A 69 3.62 -1.40 2.72
N THR A 70 4.43 -2.46 2.69
CA THR A 70 3.99 -3.82 2.40
C THR A 70 3.62 -4.55 3.68
N GLY A 71 4.54 -4.69 4.63
CA GLY A 71 4.31 -5.42 5.89
C GLY A 71 4.81 -6.86 5.93
N LEU A 72 5.41 -7.34 4.83
CA LEU A 72 6.14 -8.61 4.87
C LEU A 72 7.42 -8.44 5.68
N VAL A 73 7.67 -9.36 6.62
CA VAL A 73 8.84 -9.33 7.49
C VAL A 73 9.60 -10.65 7.44
N VAL A 74 10.91 -10.58 7.24
CA VAL A 74 11.81 -11.75 7.28
C VAL A 74 12.38 -12.02 8.67
N VAL A 75 12.27 -11.03 9.55
CA VAL A 75 12.65 -11.04 10.97
C VAL A 75 11.59 -10.25 11.72
N ASP A 76 11.20 -10.71 12.90
CA ASP A 76 10.13 -10.07 13.67
C ASP A 76 10.53 -8.65 14.11
N THR A 77 9.61 -7.69 13.94
CA THR A 77 9.87 -6.27 14.19
C THR A 77 10.16 -5.96 15.65
N HIS A 78 9.43 -6.62 16.55
CA HIS A 78 9.62 -6.45 17.98
C HIS A 78 10.90 -7.17 18.42
N ASP A 79 11.12 -8.40 17.97
CA ASP A 79 12.17 -9.23 18.54
C ASP A 79 13.57 -8.87 17.99
N GLN A 80 13.68 -8.48 16.72
CA GLN A 80 14.97 -8.12 16.11
C GLN A 80 15.39 -6.68 16.40
N PHE A 81 14.48 -5.71 16.28
CA PHE A 81 14.87 -4.29 16.20
C PHE A 81 14.84 -3.60 17.57
N SER A 82 15.90 -2.84 17.83
CA SER A 82 15.98 -1.93 18.97
C SER A 82 15.00 -0.77 18.81
N LEU A 83 14.86 0.09 19.83
CA LEU A 83 14.06 1.31 19.70
C LEU A 83 14.53 2.18 18.52
N PHE A 84 15.85 2.27 18.28
CA PHE A 84 16.38 2.99 17.12
C PHE A 84 15.91 2.35 15.81
N GLY A 85 16.00 1.03 15.67
CA GLY A 85 15.54 0.32 14.48
C GLY A 85 14.04 0.48 14.24
N GLN A 86 13.24 0.39 15.29
CA GLN A 86 11.79 0.60 15.22
C GLN A 86 11.42 2.04 14.83
N LEU A 87 12.17 3.04 15.32
CA LEU A 87 12.02 4.44 14.90
C LEU A 87 12.43 4.66 13.43
N VAL A 88 13.45 3.97 12.93
CA VAL A 88 13.78 4.00 11.50
C VAL A 88 12.63 3.39 10.68
N ILE A 89 12.09 2.24 11.08
CA ILE A 89 10.97 1.58 10.39
C ILE A 89 9.75 2.50 10.31
N ILE A 90 9.30 3.09 11.42
CA ILE A 90 8.10 3.95 11.40
C ILE A 90 8.31 5.22 10.54
N LEU A 91 9.53 5.78 10.51
CA LEU A 91 9.85 6.92 9.64
C LEU A 91 9.86 6.53 8.16
N LEU A 92 10.38 5.35 7.82
CA LEU A 92 10.33 4.80 6.47
C LEU A 92 8.89 4.54 6.03
N ILE A 93 8.05 4.00 6.93
CA ILE A 93 6.60 3.83 6.72
C ILE A 93 5.94 5.18 6.43
N GLN A 94 6.17 6.20 7.25
CA GLN A 94 5.56 7.52 7.05
C GLN A 94 5.97 8.15 5.72
N ALA A 95 7.26 8.08 5.39
CA ALA A 95 7.80 8.64 4.15
C ALA A 95 7.30 7.88 2.91
N GLY A 96 7.18 6.56 3.02
CA GLY A 96 6.62 5.68 2.00
C GLY A 96 5.12 5.87 1.79
N GLY A 97 4.35 5.89 2.87
CA GLY A 97 2.88 5.95 2.91
C GLY A 97 2.33 7.25 2.34
N LEU A 98 2.82 8.40 2.82
CA LEU A 98 2.44 9.70 2.27
C LEU A 98 3.03 9.96 0.88
N GLY A 99 4.12 9.26 0.57
CA GLY A 99 4.89 9.42 -0.65
C GLY A 99 5.98 10.49 -0.53
N ILE A 100 7.10 10.20 -1.16
CA ILE A 100 8.33 11.00 -1.09
C ILE A 100 8.10 12.45 -1.54
N MET A 101 7.18 12.66 -2.48
CA MET A 101 6.82 14.00 -2.96
C MET A 101 6.10 14.82 -1.90
N VAL A 102 5.24 14.22 -1.07
CA VAL A 102 4.55 14.94 0.01
C VAL A 102 5.54 15.35 1.09
N VAL A 103 6.43 14.44 1.50
CA VAL A 103 7.44 14.72 2.54
C VAL A 103 8.45 15.78 2.09
N SER A 104 9.02 15.64 0.88
CA SER A 104 9.95 16.64 0.34
C SER A 104 9.29 18.01 0.16
N THR A 105 8.01 18.03 -0.22
CA THR A 105 7.25 19.28 -0.35
C THR A 105 6.96 19.92 1.00
N LEU A 106 6.62 19.13 2.03
CA LEU A 106 6.44 19.63 3.39
C LEU A 106 7.72 20.31 3.89
N ILE A 107 8.87 19.67 3.73
CA ILE A 107 10.17 20.24 4.12
C ILE A 107 10.41 21.56 3.40
N ALA A 108 10.15 21.62 2.08
CA ALA A 108 10.29 22.86 1.31
C ALA A 108 9.35 23.98 1.80
N LEU A 109 8.10 23.66 2.15
CA LEU A 109 7.12 24.62 2.67
C LEU A 109 7.51 25.16 4.04
N VAL A 110 8.00 24.31 4.95
CA VAL A 110 8.48 24.71 6.28
C VAL A 110 9.70 25.62 6.18
N LEU A 111 10.59 25.37 5.20
CA LEU A 111 11.75 26.23 4.90
C LEU A 111 11.38 27.51 4.12
N GLY A 112 10.10 27.82 3.95
CA GLY A 112 9.63 29.03 3.25
C GLY A 112 9.89 29.03 1.74
N ARG A 113 10.25 27.88 1.14
CA ARG A 113 10.55 27.78 -0.30
C ARG A 113 9.27 27.73 -1.13
N ARG A 114 9.26 28.48 -2.23
CA ARG A 114 8.16 28.45 -3.20
C ARG A 114 8.30 27.24 -4.14
N ILE A 115 7.18 26.55 -4.37
CA ILE A 115 7.13 25.38 -5.27
C ILE A 115 6.80 25.84 -6.68
N GLY A 116 7.79 25.74 -7.59
CA GLY A 116 7.63 26.04 -9.00
C GLY A 116 6.83 24.97 -9.78
N LEU A 117 6.58 25.23 -11.07
CA LEU A 117 5.74 24.39 -11.94
C LEU A 117 6.22 22.92 -12.01
N ARG A 118 7.54 22.70 -12.13
CA ARG A 118 8.12 21.34 -12.16
C ARG A 118 7.79 20.55 -10.90
N GLY A 119 7.85 21.19 -9.73
CA GLY A 119 7.45 20.58 -8.46
C GLY A 119 5.97 20.18 -8.46
N ARG A 120 5.09 21.05 -8.99
CA ARG A 120 3.65 20.75 -9.11
C ARG A 120 3.37 19.59 -10.07
N ILE A 121 4.10 19.48 -11.19
CA ILE A 121 3.98 18.34 -12.13
C ILE A 121 4.38 17.03 -11.46
N LEU A 122 5.47 17.04 -10.69
CA LEU A 122 5.91 15.85 -9.94
C LEU A 122 4.87 15.42 -8.89
N ILE A 123 4.26 16.38 -8.19
CA ILE A 123 3.18 16.12 -7.23
C ILE A 123 1.96 15.53 -7.93
N GLN A 124 1.56 16.10 -9.06
CA GLN A 124 0.42 15.62 -9.85
C GLN A 124 0.62 14.15 -10.26
N GLU A 125 1.81 13.81 -10.76
CA GLU A 125 2.14 12.43 -11.16
C GLU A 125 2.12 11.49 -9.94
N ALA A 126 2.76 11.88 -8.83
CA ALA A 126 2.82 11.07 -7.61
C ALA A 126 1.43 10.80 -6.98
N MET A 127 0.54 11.79 -7.04
CA MET A 127 -0.83 11.70 -6.51
C MET A 127 -1.85 11.17 -7.53
N ASN A 128 -1.40 10.86 -8.74
CA ASN A 128 -2.23 10.38 -9.86
C ASN A 128 -3.43 11.32 -10.15
N GLN A 129 -3.17 12.63 -10.14
CA GLN A 129 -4.17 13.68 -10.34
C GLN A 129 -4.25 14.16 -11.79
N PHE A 130 -5.40 14.69 -12.21
CA PHE A 130 -5.61 15.17 -13.57
C PHE A 130 -5.22 16.65 -13.77
N THR A 131 -5.20 17.45 -12.71
CA THR A 131 -4.98 18.90 -12.79
C THR A 131 -3.84 19.35 -11.89
N LEU A 132 -3.18 20.45 -12.28
CA LEU A 132 -2.11 21.09 -11.49
C LEU A 132 -2.66 22.09 -10.45
N GLU A 133 -3.92 22.49 -10.61
CA GLU A 133 -4.56 23.47 -9.75
C GLU A 133 -4.76 22.90 -8.34
N GLY A 134 -4.50 23.72 -7.32
CA GLY A 134 -4.73 23.33 -5.94
C GLY A 134 -3.79 22.25 -5.38
N MET A 135 -2.76 21.80 -6.09
CA MET A 135 -1.85 20.74 -5.61
C MET A 135 -1.18 21.06 -4.26
N ILE A 136 -0.80 22.31 -4.02
CA ILE A 136 -0.23 22.73 -2.73
C ILE A 136 -1.29 22.67 -1.62
N ARG A 137 -2.55 23.02 -1.94
CA ARG A 137 -3.67 22.90 -1.00
C ARG A 137 -3.92 21.44 -0.65
N LEU A 138 -3.92 20.56 -1.65
CA LEU A 138 -4.07 19.12 -1.46
C LEU A 138 -2.96 18.58 -0.54
N ILE A 139 -1.70 18.95 -0.73
CA ILE A 139 -0.60 18.53 0.15
C ILE A 139 -0.81 18.99 1.60
N LYS A 140 -1.18 20.25 1.81
CA LYS A 140 -1.47 20.75 3.17
C LYS A 140 -2.62 19.98 3.82
N GLN A 141 -3.64 19.61 3.04
CA GLN A 141 -4.74 18.78 3.49
C GLN A 141 -4.30 17.35 3.82
N VAL A 142 -3.47 16.73 2.98
CA VAL A 142 -2.88 15.40 3.22
C VAL A 142 -2.17 15.37 4.57
N ILE A 143 -1.30 16.35 4.83
CA ILE A 143 -0.52 16.44 6.06
C ILE A 143 -1.43 16.64 7.28
N ALA A 144 -2.41 17.55 7.18
CA ALA A 144 -3.34 17.82 8.26
C ALA A 144 -4.24 16.61 8.58
N VAL A 145 -4.81 15.97 7.55
CA VAL A 145 -5.63 14.76 7.68
C VAL A 145 -4.82 13.64 8.32
N THR A 146 -3.60 13.42 7.84
CA THR A 146 -2.70 12.39 8.39
C THR A 146 -2.46 12.63 9.89
N ALA A 147 -2.02 13.84 10.27
CA ALA A 147 -1.72 14.15 11.67
C ALA A 147 -2.95 14.00 12.58
N ILE A 148 -4.13 14.39 12.12
CA ILE A 148 -5.38 14.28 12.90
C ILE A 148 -5.80 12.81 13.04
N VAL A 149 -5.81 12.06 11.94
CA VAL A 149 -6.28 10.66 11.92
C VAL A 149 -5.32 9.76 12.69
N GLU A 150 -4.01 9.86 12.45
CA GLU A 150 -3.00 9.12 13.19
C GLU A 150 -2.98 9.52 14.67
N GLY A 151 -3.06 10.81 14.99
CA GLY A 151 -3.10 11.28 16.37
C GLY A 151 -4.32 10.76 17.13
N THR A 152 -5.51 10.81 16.51
CA THR A 152 -6.74 10.28 17.12
C THR A 152 -6.67 8.76 17.27
N GLY A 153 -6.21 8.04 16.25
CA GLY A 153 -6.02 6.60 16.31
C GLY A 153 -5.02 6.19 17.40
N ALA A 154 -3.89 6.91 17.50
CA ALA A 154 -2.86 6.66 18.50
C ALA A 154 -3.40 6.86 19.92
N LEU A 155 -4.20 7.90 20.16
CA LEU A 155 -4.82 8.15 21.46
C LEU A 155 -5.83 7.05 21.83
N LEU A 156 -6.68 6.62 20.89
CA LEU A 156 -7.65 5.56 21.12
C LEU A 156 -6.98 4.20 21.37
N LEU A 157 -5.91 3.88 20.64
CA LEU A 157 -5.12 2.67 20.89
C LEU A 157 -4.35 2.76 22.22
N ALA A 158 -3.75 3.90 22.52
CA ALA A 158 -3.04 4.13 23.78
C ALA A 158 -3.98 4.00 24.99
N PHE A 159 -5.24 4.44 24.88
CA PHE A 159 -6.25 4.22 25.91
C PHE A 159 -6.39 2.74 26.29
N ARG A 160 -6.27 1.83 25.31
CA ARG A 160 -6.31 0.39 25.55
C ARG A 160 -4.97 -0.21 26.00
N PHE A 161 -3.85 0.26 25.45
CA PHE A 161 -2.53 -0.32 25.71
C PHE A 161 -1.85 0.19 26.99
N ILE A 162 -2.12 1.43 27.43
CA ILE A 162 -1.54 2.01 28.65
C ILE A 162 -1.87 1.16 29.91
N PRO A 163 -3.13 0.74 30.14
CA PRO A 163 -3.44 -0.12 31.29
C PRO A 163 -2.71 -1.46 31.29
N GLN A 164 -2.35 -1.98 30.11
CA GLN A 164 -1.72 -3.30 29.97
C GLN A 164 -0.20 -3.26 30.03
N MET A 165 0.42 -2.16 29.56
CA MET A 165 1.87 -2.08 29.33
C MET A 165 2.56 -0.91 30.05
N GLY A 166 1.79 -0.07 30.75
CA GLY A 166 2.26 1.17 31.34
C GLY A 166 2.23 2.34 30.36
N PHE A 167 2.37 3.56 30.89
CA PHE A 167 2.13 4.81 30.14
C PHE A 167 3.05 4.97 28.92
N VAL A 168 4.36 4.89 29.13
CA VAL A 168 5.36 5.14 28.06
C VAL A 168 5.25 4.10 26.95
N LYS A 169 5.21 2.82 27.31
CA LYS A 169 5.15 1.71 26.34
C LYS A 169 3.80 1.67 25.63
N GLY A 170 2.69 1.87 26.36
CA GLY A 170 1.35 1.90 25.79
C GLY A 170 1.15 3.05 24.79
N LEU A 171 1.66 4.26 25.11
CA LEU A 171 1.63 5.39 24.18
C LEU A 171 2.48 5.12 22.94
N TYR A 172 3.69 4.60 23.10
CA TYR A 172 4.57 4.26 21.98
C TYR A 172 3.93 3.21 21.04
N TYR A 173 3.33 2.16 21.60
CA TYR A 173 2.63 1.14 20.82
C TYR A 173 1.40 1.74 20.13
N GLY A 174 0.65 2.61 20.79
CA GLY A 174 -0.49 3.30 20.18
C GLY A 174 -0.07 4.13 18.96
N VAL A 175 0.99 4.93 19.09
CA VAL A 175 1.53 5.75 17.98
C VAL A 175 2.05 4.86 16.84
N PHE A 176 2.84 3.83 17.16
CA PHE A 176 3.43 2.96 16.14
C PHE A 176 2.35 2.25 15.30
N HIS A 177 1.38 1.63 15.97
CA HIS A 177 0.31 0.91 15.27
C HIS A 177 -0.64 1.87 14.56
N ALA A 178 -0.86 3.08 15.06
CA ALA A 178 -1.70 4.06 14.36
C ALA A 178 -1.08 4.53 13.03
N VAL A 179 0.21 4.87 13.06
CA VAL A 179 0.97 5.23 11.85
C VAL A 179 1.03 4.04 10.89
N SER A 180 1.38 2.85 11.40
CA SER A 180 1.45 1.63 10.58
C SER A 180 0.09 1.28 9.95
N ALA A 181 -1.02 1.43 10.69
CA ALA A 181 -2.36 1.18 10.17
C ALA A 181 -2.83 2.21 9.15
N PHE A 182 -2.65 3.50 9.42
CA PHE A 182 -3.05 4.56 8.49
C PHE A 182 -2.21 4.55 7.21
N CYS A 183 -0.90 4.33 7.35
CA CYS A 183 -0.02 4.17 6.21
C CYS A 183 -0.21 2.82 5.50
N ASN A 184 -1.03 1.90 6.01
CA ASN A 184 -1.31 0.63 5.36
C ASN A 184 -0.07 -0.31 5.33
N ALA A 185 0.71 -0.33 6.41
CA ALA A 185 2.05 -0.90 6.44
C ALA A 185 2.16 -2.31 7.02
N GLY A 186 1.26 -2.73 7.89
CA GLY A 186 1.26 -4.09 8.47
C GLY A 186 2.35 -4.42 9.47
N PHE A 187 3.24 -3.47 9.80
CA PHE A 187 4.23 -3.67 10.86
C PHE A 187 3.58 -3.51 12.24
N ASP A 188 3.85 -4.45 13.14
CA ASP A 188 3.40 -4.41 14.53
C ASP A 188 4.57 -4.58 15.52
N LEU A 189 4.29 -4.32 16.80
CA LEU A 189 5.27 -4.46 17.88
C LEU A 189 4.89 -5.55 18.90
N PHE A 190 3.94 -6.41 18.59
CA PHE A 190 3.50 -7.46 19.51
C PHE A 190 4.43 -8.68 19.50
N GLY A 191 5.22 -8.89 18.46
CA GLY A 191 6.30 -9.88 18.43
C GLY A 191 5.86 -11.32 18.22
N GLY A 192 6.80 -12.22 17.94
CA GLY A 192 6.52 -13.63 17.64
C GLY A 192 5.66 -13.86 16.39
N PHE A 193 5.68 -12.95 15.40
CA PHE A 193 4.87 -13.02 14.17
C PHE A 193 3.36 -13.17 14.41
N ARG A 194 2.87 -12.79 15.59
CA ARG A 194 1.46 -12.96 15.97
C ARG A 194 0.57 -11.82 15.53
N SER A 195 1.15 -10.66 15.23
CA SER A 195 0.40 -9.45 14.91
C SER A 195 -0.72 -9.17 15.93
N LEU A 196 -1.94 -8.92 15.46
CA LEU A 196 -3.10 -8.60 16.28
C LEU A 196 -3.93 -9.82 16.72
N ILE A 197 -3.43 -11.05 16.57
CA ILE A 197 -4.15 -12.27 17.02
C ILE A 197 -4.56 -12.16 18.50
N GLY A 198 -3.68 -11.59 19.34
CA GLY A 198 -3.97 -11.38 20.77
C GLY A 198 -5.11 -10.39 21.06
N TYR A 199 -5.54 -9.60 20.07
CA TYR A 199 -6.61 -8.61 20.18
C TYR A 199 -7.83 -8.96 19.31
N ARG A 200 -7.95 -10.20 18.81
CA ARG A 200 -9.06 -10.61 17.91
C ARG A 200 -10.47 -10.35 18.49
N ASP A 201 -10.61 -10.41 19.81
CA ASP A 201 -11.87 -10.18 20.53
C ASP A 201 -12.06 -8.71 20.98
N ASP A 202 -11.04 -7.87 20.79
CA ASP A 202 -11.03 -6.48 21.25
C ASP A 202 -11.70 -5.56 20.23
N VAL A 203 -12.95 -5.22 20.50
CA VAL A 203 -13.77 -4.36 19.62
C VAL A 203 -13.10 -3.01 19.35
N LEU A 204 -12.50 -2.39 20.37
CA LEU A 204 -11.90 -1.07 20.23
C LEU A 204 -10.69 -1.13 19.29
N VAL A 205 -9.76 -2.07 19.52
CA VAL A 205 -8.55 -2.21 18.69
C VAL A 205 -8.92 -2.54 17.24
N ASN A 206 -9.83 -3.49 17.02
CA ASN A 206 -10.24 -3.88 15.68
C ASN A 206 -10.90 -2.74 14.91
N LEU A 207 -11.83 -2.00 15.54
CA LEU A 207 -12.52 -0.89 14.88
C LEU A 207 -11.60 0.29 14.61
N VAL A 208 -10.70 0.62 15.52
CA VAL A 208 -9.72 1.71 15.31
C VAL A 208 -8.76 1.33 14.18
N MET A 209 -8.17 0.14 14.22
CA MET A 209 -7.23 -0.31 13.19
C MET A 209 -7.89 -0.39 11.81
N THR A 210 -9.07 -0.99 11.69
CA THR A 210 -9.80 -1.05 10.40
C THR A 210 -10.21 0.33 9.90
N SER A 211 -10.59 1.26 10.78
CA SER A 211 -10.90 2.64 10.40
C SER A 211 -9.67 3.39 9.87
N LEU A 212 -8.51 3.22 10.51
CA LEU A 212 -7.24 3.79 10.04
C LEU A 212 -6.86 3.23 8.67
N ILE A 213 -6.97 1.91 8.49
CA ILE A 213 -6.69 1.23 7.21
C ILE A 213 -7.60 1.73 6.09
N ILE A 214 -8.91 1.83 6.36
CA ILE A 214 -9.89 2.27 5.35
C ILE A 214 -9.63 3.74 4.99
N THR A 215 -9.44 4.61 5.99
CA THR A 215 -9.21 6.04 5.74
C THR A 215 -7.89 6.30 5.01
N GLY A 216 -6.81 5.58 5.35
CA GLY A 216 -5.55 5.62 4.61
C GLY A 216 -5.67 5.09 3.17
N GLY A 217 -6.47 4.05 2.97
CA GLY A 217 -6.62 3.34 1.69
C GLY A 217 -7.60 3.95 0.67
N ILE A 218 -8.57 4.78 1.06
CA ILE A 218 -9.56 5.37 0.12
C ILE A 218 -9.01 6.55 -0.71
N GLY A 219 -7.86 7.10 -0.33
CA GLY A 219 -7.16 8.15 -1.07
C GLY A 219 -7.56 9.58 -0.67
N PHE A 220 -6.56 10.46 -0.61
CA PHE A 220 -6.71 11.79 -0.01
C PHE A 220 -7.71 12.71 -0.73
N ALA A 221 -7.83 12.58 -2.06
CA ALA A 221 -8.82 13.32 -2.83
C ALA A 221 -10.25 12.91 -2.47
N VAL A 222 -10.49 11.62 -2.20
CA VAL A 222 -11.81 11.10 -1.81
C VAL A 222 -12.16 11.58 -0.40
N ILE A 223 -11.21 11.55 0.54
CA ILE A 223 -11.42 12.11 1.89
C ILE A 223 -11.86 13.58 1.80
N THR A 224 -11.17 14.35 0.95
CA THR A 224 -11.46 15.77 0.77
C THR A 224 -12.83 15.98 0.13
N ASP A 225 -13.21 15.17 -0.84
CA ASP A 225 -14.51 15.23 -1.52
C ASP A 225 -15.66 14.85 -0.57
N VAL A 226 -15.47 13.82 0.27
CA VAL A 226 -16.44 13.42 1.31
C VAL A 226 -16.61 14.51 2.36
N TRP A 227 -15.53 15.19 2.77
CA TRP A 227 -15.65 16.35 3.67
C TRP A 227 -16.45 17.47 2.99
N GLN A 228 -16.13 17.80 1.74
CA GLN A 228 -16.82 18.87 1.01
C GLN A 228 -18.29 18.54 0.70
N TYR A 229 -18.64 17.26 0.56
CA TYR A 229 -20.00 16.80 0.31
C TYR A 229 -21.01 17.35 1.33
N PHE A 230 -20.63 17.50 2.60
CA PHE A 230 -21.53 18.08 3.61
C PHE A 230 -21.97 19.51 3.28
N LYS A 231 -21.19 20.24 2.47
CA LYS A 231 -21.49 21.60 2.00
C LYS A 231 -22.05 21.62 0.58
N THR A 232 -21.46 20.86 -0.34
CA THR A 232 -21.79 20.94 -1.78
C THR A 232 -22.86 19.95 -2.21
N LYS A 233 -23.11 18.89 -1.42
CA LYS A 233 -23.97 17.74 -1.76
C LYS A 233 -23.60 17.06 -3.07
N HIS A 234 -22.37 17.23 -3.55
CA HIS A 234 -21.87 16.66 -4.79
C HIS A 234 -20.59 15.87 -4.53
N LEU A 235 -20.53 14.65 -5.06
CA LEU A 235 -19.33 13.80 -5.09
C LEU A 235 -18.85 13.63 -6.53
N ALA A 236 -17.54 13.72 -6.73
CA ALA A 236 -16.90 13.40 -7.99
C ALA A 236 -17.13 11.93 -8.39
N LEU A 237 -17.14 11.65 -9.69
CA LEU A 237 -17.31 10.29 -10.22
C LEU A 237 -16.28 9.31 -9.63
N ASN A 238 -15.03 9.76 -9.53
CA ASN A 238 -13.94 8.98 -8.94
C ASN A 238 -14.25 8.56 -7.48
N SER A 239 -14.70 9.50 -6.66
CA SER A 239 -15.07 9.24 -5.26
C SER A 239 -16.25 8.28 -5.15
N LYS A 240 -17.28 8.43 -6.00
CA LYS A 240 -18.43 7.50 -6.04
C LYS A 240 -17.99 6.07 -6.36
N ILE A 241 -17.12 5.89 -7.35
CA ILE A 241 -16.58 4.58 -7.72
C ILE A 241 -15.75 4.00 -6.57
N VAL A 242 -14.83 4.79 -6.00
CA VAL A 242 -13.99 4.35 -4.86
C VAL A 242 -14.85 3.86 -3.69
N LEU A 243 -15.80 4.68 -3.24
CA LEU A 243 -16.63 4.34 -2.08
C LEU A 243 -17.49 3.10 -2.35
N ALA A 244 -18.11 3.01 -3.53
CA ALA A 244 -18.96 1.87 -3.90
C ALA A 244 -18.15 0.56 -3.99
N VAL A 245 -17.02 0.57 -4.69
CA VAL A 245 -16.16 -0.62 -4.82
C VAL A 245 -15.58 -1.03 -3.47
N THR A 246 -15.10 -0.06 -2.68
CA THR A 246 -14.53 -0.32 -1.34
C THR A 246 -15.57 -0.96 -0.42
N ALA A 247 -16.80 -0.43 -0.39
CA ALA A 247 -17.89 -0.99 0.41
C ALA A 247 -18.26 -2.40 -0.06
N ALA A 248 -18.41 -2.61 -1.37
CA ALA A 248 -18.73 -3.93 -1.93
C ALA A 248 -17.67 -4.97 -1.58
N LEU A 249 -16.39 -4.64 -1.72
CA LEU A 249 -15.29 -5.55 -1.38
C LEU A 249 -15.25 -5.91 0.11
N ILE A 250 -15.52 -4.96 1.02
CA ILE A 250 -15.59 -5.25 2.46
C ILE A 250 -16.76 -6.17 2.76
N LEU A 251 -17.95 -5.85 2.27
CA LEU A 251 -19.17 -6.59 2.60
C LEU A 251 -19.12 -8.01 2.05
N ILE A 252 -18.79 -8.16 0.77
CA ILE A 252 -18.63 -9.47 0.13
C ILE A 252 -17.45 -10.22 0.77
N GLY A 253 -16.35 -9.52 1.04
CA GLY A 253 -15.18 -10.11 1.70
C GLY A 253 -15.50 -10.68 3.07
N THR A 254 -16.22 -9.90 3.89
CA THR A 254 -16.61 -10.29 5.26
C THR A 254 -17.53 -11.50 5.21
N ALA A 255 -18.55 -11.47 4.35
CA ALA A 255 -19.49 -12.58 4.19
C ALA A 255 -18.79 -13.86 3.73
N THR A 256 -17.96 -13.79 2.70
CA THR A 256 -17.26 -14.97 2.16
C THR A 256 -16.27 -15.56 3.16
N ILE A 257 -15.47 -14.75 3.84
CA ILE A 257 -14.52 -15.25 4.86
C ILE A 257 -15.29 -15.87 6.03
N LEU A 258 -16.35 -15.22 6.50
CA LEU A 258 -17.18 -15.74 7.59
C LEU A 258 -17.78 -17.10 7.25
N LEU A 259 -18.29 -17.27 6.02
CA LEU A 259 -18.89 -18.52 5.56
C LEU A 259 -17.86 -19.62 5.39
N LEU A 260 -16.70 -19.33 4.79
CA LEU A 260 -15.69 -20.34 4.51
C LEU A 260 -14.96 -20.83 5.76
N GLU A 261 -14.76 -19.96 6.75
CA GLU A 261 -13.99 -20.26 7.97
C GLU A 261 -14.87 -20.49 9.21
N TRP A 262 -16.20 -20.50 9.05
CA TRP A 262 -17.17 -20.60 10.15
C TRP A 262 -16.89 -21.73 11.15
N ASP A 263 -16.54 -22.88 10.61
CA ASP A 263 -16.34 -24.16 11.29
C ASP A 263 -14.88 -24.61 11.28
N ASN A 264 -13.93 -23.78 10.81
CA ASN A 264 -12.52 -24.16 10.80
C ASN A 264 -11.94 -24.11 12.23
N PRO A 265 -11.64 -25.25 12.88
CA PRO A 265 -11.19 -25.27 14.27
C PRO A 265 -9.81 -24.63 14.46
N ARG A 266 -9.01 -24.49 13.39
CA ARG A 266 -7.67 -23.87 13.49
C ARG A 266 -7.70 -22.34 13.47
N THR A 267 -8.83 -21.73 13.14
CA THR A 267 -8.94 -20.27 12.99
C THR A 267 -10.09 -19.71 13.84
N MET A 268 -11.33 -19.88 13.40
CA MET A 268 -12.51 -19.22 13.97
C MET A 268 -13.52 -20.19 14.57
N GLY A 269 -13.41 -21.51 14.37
CA GLY A 269 -14.43 -22.50 14.74
C GLY A 269 -14.92 -22.36 16.17
N ASP A 270 -13.98 -22.23 17.12
CA ASP A 270 -14.24 -22.14 18.56
C ASP A 270 -14.56 -20.71 19.06
N LEU A 271 -14.62 -19.73 18.16
CA LEU A 271 -14.89 -18.34 18.54
C LEU A 271 -16.39 -18.09 18.80
N PRO A 272 -16.73 -17.20 19.76
CA PRO A 272 -18.08 -16.66 19.87
C PRO A 272 -18.51 -15.93 18.60
N LEU A 273 -19.82 -15.83 18.38
CA LEU A 273 -20.40 -15.20 17.19
C LEU A 273 -19.86 -13.77 16.94
N GLY A 274 -19.79 -12.94 17.97
CA GLY A 274 -19.29 -11.56 17.85
C GLY A 274 -17.84 -11.51 17.35
N SER A 275 -16.99 -12.39 17.90
CA SER A 275 -15.59 -12.52 17.51
C SER A 275 -15.41 -13.08 16.11
N LYS A 276 -16.27 -14.01 15.67
CA LYS A 276 -16.30 -14.51 14.29
C LYS A 276 -16.58 -13.38 13.30
N ILE A 277 -17.61 -12.57 13.57
CA ILE A 277 -17.99 -11.44 12.72
C ILE A 277 -16.86 -10.40 12.70
N LEU A 278 -16.33 -10.03 13.87
CA LEU A 278 -15.28 -9.02 13.99
C LEU A 278 -13.98 -9.46 13.28
N SER A 279 -13.57 -10.71 13.48
CA SER A 279 -12.37 -11.29 12.85
C SER A 279 -12.54 -11.41 11.33
N SER A 280 -13.73 -11.82 10.87
CA SER A 280 -14.03 -11.88 9.42
C SER A 280 -14.04 -10.50 8.78
N TYR A 281 -14.61 -9.50 9.46
CA TYR A 281 -14.59 -8.11 9.01
C TYR A 281 -13.16 -7.57 8.93
N PHE A 282 -12.37 -7.79 9.98
CA PHE A 282 -10.96 -7.40 9.99
C PHE A 282 -10.20 -8.06 8.83
N GLN A 283 -10.42 -9.36 8.64
CA GLN A 283 -9.75 -10.13 7.60
C GLN A 283 -10.24 -9.84 6.18
N ALA A 284 -11.41 -9.21 6.01
CA ALA A 284 -11.87 -8.65 4.75
C ALA A 284 -11.33 -7.24 4.49
N VAL A 285 -11.00 -6.50 5.55
CA VAL A 285 -10.44 -5.14 5.44
C VAL A 285 -8.96 -5.18 5.10
N THR A 286 -8.19 -6.01 5.82
CA THR A 286 -6.72 -6.06 5.76
C THR A 286 -6.09 -6.49 4.41
N PRO A 287 -6.71 -7.33 3.55
CA PRO A 287 -6.13 -7.70 2.26
C PRO A 287 -5.95 -6.51 1.32
N ARG A 288 -6.62 -5.39 1.59
CA ARG A 288 -6.49 -4.16 0.80
C ARG A 288 -5.33 -3.33 1.33
N THR A 289 -4.15 -3.95 1.33
CA THR A 289 -2.86 -3.33 1.61
C THR A 289 -2.62 -2.99 3.09
N ALA A 290 -2.94 -3.82 4.07
CA ALA A 290 -2.70 -3.45 5.48
C ALA A 290 -1.92 -4.46 6.32
N GLY A 291 -1.94 -5.75 5.98
CA GLY A 291 -0.97 -6.73 6.48
C GLY A 291 -1.14 -7.22 7.90
N PHE A 292 -1.97 -6.57 8.71
CA PHE A 292 -2.32 -7.08 10.04
C PHE A 292 -3.20 -8.32 9.95
N ASN A 293 -3.00 -9.26 10.86
CA ASN A 293 -3.84 -10.44 10.98
C ASN A 293 -4.33 -10.63 12.43
N THR A 294 -5.62 -10.95 12.55
CA THR A 294 -6.28 -11.35 13.82
C THR A 294 -6.52 -12.85 13.89
N LEU A 295 -6.25 -13.55 12.79
CA LEU A 295 -6.34 -15.00 12.65
C LEU A 295 -5.00 -15.56 12.12
N PRO A 296 -4.69 -16.84 12.39
CA PRO A 296 -3.52 -17.49 11.82
C PRO A 296 -3.76 -17.78 10.34
N ILE A 297 -3.25 -16.89 9.47
CA ILE A 297 -3.48 -16.95 8.02
C ILE A 297 -2.99 -18.27 7.40
N GLY A 298 -1.86 -18.81 7.89
CA GLY A 298 -1.29 -20.06 7.40
C GLY A 298 -2.17 -21.30 7.60
N ASP A 299 -3.17 -21.22 8.50
CA ASP A 299 -4.10 -22.29 8.87
C ASP A 299 -5.50 -22.13 8.27
N MET A 300 -5.71 -21.09 7.45
CA MET A 300 -6.96 -20.91 6.71
C MET A 300 -7.12 -21.96 5.61
N ARG A 301 -8.36 -22.26 5.24
CA ARG A 301 -8.68 -23.16 4.14
C ARG A 301 -8.14 -22.62 2.82
N SER A 302 -7.77 -23.50 1.89
CA SER A 302 -7.25 -23.10 0.58
C SER A 302 -8.23 -22.24 -0.21
N ALA A 303 -9.55 -22.47 -0.07
CA ALA A 303 -10.58 -21.63 -0.69
C ALA A 303 -10.54 -20.19 -0.13
N THR A 304 -10.41 -20.04 1.19
CA THR A 304 -10.27 -18.74 1.86
C THR A 304 -8.99 -18.03 1.44
N LEU A 305 -7.86 -18.74 1.39
CA LEU A 305 -6.58 -18.20 0.90
C LEU A 305 -6.68 -17.72 -0.54
N PHE A 306 -7.30 -18.51 -1.43
CA PHE A 306 -7.50 -18.14 -2.83
C PHE A 306 -8.39 -16.90 -2.96
N PHE A 307 -9.45 -16.82 -2.17
CA PHE A 307 -10.32 -15.63 -2.15
C PHE A 307 -9.58 -14.38 -1.64
N ILE A 308 -8.78 -14.52 -0.57
CA ILE A 308 -7.92 -13.43 -0.08
C ILE A 308 -6.91 -13.00 -1.15
N ILE A 309 -6.33 -13.91 -1.93
CA ILE A 309 -5.45 -13.57 -3.06
C ILE A 309 -6.15 -12.64 -4.06
N ILE A 310 -7.42 -12.91 -4.40
CA ILE A 310 -8.21 -12.03 -5.28
C ILE A 310 -8.39 -10.66 -4.64
N LEU A 311 -8.74 -10.60 -3.34
CA LEU A 311 -8.87 -9.33 -2.62
C LEU A 311 -7.55 -8.57 -2.53
N MET A 312 -6.41 -9.25 -2.37
CA MET A 312 -5.07 -8.65 -2.31
C MET A 312 -4.62 -8.07 -3.65
N PHE A 313 -5.01 -8.72 -4.75
CA PHE A 313 -4.73 -8.21 -6.08
C PHE A 313 -5.44 -6.87 -6.34
N ILE A 314 -6.65 -6.71 -5.79
CA ILE A 314 -7.42 -5.46 -5.78
C ILE A 314 -7.01 -4.61 -4.56
N GLY A 315 -5.98 -3.79 -4.75
CA GLY A 315 -5.40 -2.97 -3.70
C GLY A 315 -6.21 -1.72 -3.33
N ALA A 316 -5.52 -0.75 -2.74
CA ALA A 316 -6.11 0.50 -2.27
C ALA A 316 -6.49 1.45 -3.43
N SER A 317 -7.11 2.58 -3.12
CA SER A 317 -7.59 3.55 -4.13
C SER A 317 -6.46 4.47 -4.64
N PRO A 318 -6.63 5.19 -5.77
CA PRO A 318 -5.60 6.12 -6.26
C PRO A 318 -5.32 7.26 -5.26
N GLY A 319 -4.06 7.71 -5.18
CA GLY A 319 -3.67 8.78 -4.27
C GLY A 319 -3.86 8.41 -2.79
N SER A 320 -3.67 7.13 -2.44
CA SER A 320 -3.75 6.57 -1.10
C SER A 320 -2.39 6.05 -0.63
N THR A 321 -2.36 5.51 0.59
CA THR A 321 -1.17 4.94 1.22
C THR A 321 -0.84 3.52 0.76
N GLY A 322 -1.75 2.82 0.08
CA GLY A 322 -1.57 1.42 -0.37
C GLY A 322 -1.16 1.20 -1.83
N GLY A 323 -0.72 -0.01 -2.17
CA GLY A 323 -0.27 -0.47 -3.50
C GLY A 323 -1.35 -1.19 -4.34
N GLY A 324 -0.92 -2.14 -5.17
CA GLY A 324 -1.76 -3.03 -5.98
C GLY A 324 -2.51 -2.38 -7.14
N ILE A 325 -3.38 -3.18 -7.79
CA ILE A 325 -4.32 -2.64 -8.78
C ILE A 325 -5.35 -1.82 -8.03
N LYS A 326 -5.50 -0.55 -8.42
CA LYS A 326 -6.39 0.35 -7.71
C LYS A 326 -7.84 -0.08 -7.79
N THR A 327 -8.61 0.19 -6.73
CA THR A 327 -10.07 -0.03 -6.69
C THR A 327 -10.79 0.56 -7.90
N THR A 328 -10.35 1.73 -8.37
CA THR A 328 -10.90 2.39 -9.56
C THR A 328 -10.54 1.67 -10.84
N THR A 329 -9.32 1.13 -10.96
CA THR A 329 -8.92 0.30 -12.11
C THR A 329 -9.81 -0.92 -12.21
N PHE A 330 -10.00 -1.64 -11.09
CA PHE A 330 -10.91 -2.78 -11.04
C PHE A 330 -12.36 -2.37 -11.35
N GLY A 331 -12.86 -1.31 -10.71
CA GLY A 331 -14.22 -0.81 -10.94
C GLY A 331 -14.49 -0.42 -12.39
N VAL A 332 -13.55 0.28 -13.03
CA VAL A 332 -13.64 0.67 -14.45
C VAL A 332 -13.68 -0.56 -15.35
N LEU A 333 -12.86 -1.59 -15.08
CA LEU A 333 -12.89 -2.83 -15.86
C LEU A 333 -14.20 -3.60 -15.70
N VAL A 334 -14.73 -3.69 -14.48
CA VAL A 334 -16.04 -4.30 -14.21
C VAL A 334 -17.15 -3.54 -14.95
N ILE A 335 -17.14 -2.20 -14.90
CA ILE A 335 -18.11 -1.35 -15.62
C ILE A 335 -17.99 -1.57 -17.14
N ALA A 336 -16.77 -1.66 -17.68
CA ALA A 336 -16.54 -1.89 -19.10
C ALA A 336 -17.07 -3.25 -19.55
N VAL A 337 -16.72 -4.33 -18.82
CA VAL A 337 -17.24 -5.68 -19.09
C VAL A 337 -18.77 -5.71 -19.01
N TRP A 338 -19.34 -5.08 -17.99
CA TRP A 338 -20.80 -4.99 -17.83
C TRP A 338 -21.48 -4.23 -18.98
N SER A 339 -20.83 -3.19 -19.50
CA SER A 339 -21.34 -2.42 -20.63
C SER A 339 -21.33 -3.24 -21.93
N VAL A 340 -20.26 -4.00 -22.17
CA VAL A 340 -20.15 -4.95 -23.30
C VAL A 340 -21.24 -6.03 -23.20
N VAL A 341 -21.42 -6.64 -22.03
CA VAL A 341 -22.45 -7.68 -21.81
C VAL A 341 -23.88 -7.13 -22.06
N ARG A 342 -24.11 -5.84 -21.79
CA ARG A 342 -25.39 -5.17 -22.07
C ARG A 342 -25.51 -4.61 -23.50
N GLY A 343 -24.51 -4.79 -24.35
CA GLY A 343 -24.51 -4.25 -25.71
C GLY A 343 -24.45 -2.72 -25.77
N ARG A 344 -23.86 -2.06 -24.76
CA ARG A 344 -23.65 -0.61 -24.76
C ARG A 344 -22.29 -0.27 -25.37
N GLU A 345 -22.26 0.71 -26.27
CA GLU A 345 -21.00 1.21 -26.85
C GLU A 345 -20.13 1.93 -25.81
N ASP A 346 -20.78 2.60 -24.86
CA ASP A 346 -20.10 3.42 -23.86
C ASP A 346 -20.13 2.82 -22.46
N SER A 347 -18.97 2.89 -21.81
CA SER A 347 -18.83 2.58 -20.39
C SER A 347 -19.36 3.75 -19.56
N GLU A 348 -20.46 3.53 -18.84
CA GLU A 348 -21.13 4.56 -18.05
C GLU A 348 -21.28 4.16 -16.58
N ALA A 349 -21.08 5.12 -15.67
CA ALA A 349 -21.35 4.94 -14.25
C ALA A 349 -21.90 6.24 -13.64
N PHE A 350 -22.88 6.12 -12.74
CA PHE A 350 -23.51 7.26 -12.05
C PHE A 350 -23.96 8.39 -13.00
N GLY A 351 -24.48 8.04 -14.18
CA GLY A 351 -24.92 9.00 -15.20
C GLY A 351 -23.79 9.76 -15.91
N ARG A 352 -22.56 9.23 -15.90
CA ARG A 352 -21.38 9.83 -16.54
C ARG A 352 -20.65 8.79 -17.38
N ARG A 353 -20.16 9.20 -18.55
CA ARG A 353 -19.34 8.39 -19.47
C ARG A 353 -17.88 8.34 -19.01
N ILE A 354 -17.29 7.16 -19.06
CA ILE A 354 -15.87 6.93 -18.80
C ILE A 354 -15.13 6.95 -20.13
N PRO A 355 -14.08 7.77 -20.29
CA PRO A 355 -13.36 7.85 -21.56
C PRO A 355 -12.62 6.53 -21.86
N HIS A 356 -12.65 6.10 -23.13
CA HIS A 356 -11.96 4.89 -23.61
C HIS A 356 -10.49 4.80 -23.19
N ARG A 357 -9.78 5.93 -23.17
CA ARG A 357 -8.39 6.01 -22.71
C ARG A 357 -8.21 5.54 -21.26
N ALA A 358 -9.18 5.79 -20.38
CA ALA A 358 -9.14 5.32 -19.01
C ALA A 358 -9.35 3.80 -18.92
N VAL A 359 -10.25 3.24 -19.75
CA VAL A 359 -10.46 1.78 -19.86
C VAL A 359 -9.20 1.07 -20.36
N TYR A 360 -8.58 1.56 -21.44
CA TYR A 360 -7.33 0.99 -21.95
C TYR A 360 -6.17 1.10 -20.95
N ARG A 361 -6.07 2.24 -20.24
CA ARG A 361 -5.06 2.38 -19.17
C ARG A 361 -5.31 1.40 -18.03
N ALA A 362 -6.56 1.20 -17.64
CA ALA A 362 -6.95 0.24 -16.61
C ALA A 362 -6.60 -1.20 -17.03
N LEU A 363 -6.91 -1.57 -18.28
CA LEU A 363 -6.57 -2.87 -18.85
C LEU A 363 -5.06 -3.10 -18.89
N ALA A 364 -4.28 -2.11 -19.35
CA ALA A 364 -2.82 -2.21 -19.39
C ALA A 364 -2.22 -2.42 -17.99
N VAL A 365 -2.70 -1.67 -16.99
CA VAL A 365 -2.26 -1.87 -15.59
C VAL A 365 -2.59 -3.27 -15.11
N ALA A 366 -3.80 -3.77 -15.39
CA ALA A 366 -4.22 -5.11 -14.96
C ALA A 366 -3.38 -6.22 -15.61
N MET A 367 -3.15 -6.14 -16.92
CA MET A 367 -2.35 -7.14 -17.64
C MET A 367 -0.89 -7.15 -17.18
N ILE A 368 -0.25 -5.99 -17.03
CA ILE A 368 1.15 -5.93 -16.55
C ILE A 368 1.25 -6.49 -15.13
N SER A 369 0.29 -6.15 -14.27
CA SER A 369 0.24 -6.64 -12.88
C SER A 369 0.07 -8.15 -12.80
N LEU A 370 -0.86 -8.70 -13.61
CA LEU A 370 -1.10 -10.15 -13.65
C LEU A 370 0.14 -10.90 -14.15
N THR A 371 0.77 -10.42 -15.23
CA THR A 371 2.01 -11.01 -15.75
C THR A 371 3.11 -11.00 -14.70
N LEU A 372 3.28 -9.89 -13.97
CA LEU A 372 4.28 -9.78 -12.90
C LEU A 372 4.03 -10.82 -11.80
N VAL A 373 2.79 -10.93 -11.30
CA VAL A 373 2.43 -11.91 -10.26
C VAL A 373 2.67 -13.34 -10.74
N VAL A 374 2.30 -13.67 -11.98
CA VAL A 374 2.52 -15.01 -12.57
C VAL A 374 4.02 -15.34 -12.65
N VAL A 375 4.84 -14.42 -13.17
CA VAL A 375 6.29 -14.62 -13.31
C VAL A 375 6.95 -14.82 -11.94
N VAL A 376 6.59 -14.01 -10.95
CA VAL A 376 7.16 -14.10 -9.59
C VAL A 376 6.70 -15.39 -8.90
N THR A 377 5.43 -15.78 -9.05
CA THR A 377 4.91 -17.05 -8.52
C THR A 377 5.64 -18.24 -9.13
N MET A 378 5.89 -18.22 -10.43
CA MET A 378 6.64 -19.28 -11.12
C MET A 378 8.08 -19.36 -10.58
N LEU A 379 8.76 -18.22 -10.45
CA LEU A 379 10.12 -18.16 -9.92
C LEU A 379 10.20 -18.70 -8.49
N LEU A 380 9.29 -18.26 -7.61
CA LEU A 380 9.23 -18.74 -6.23
C LEU A 380 8.85 -20.23 -6.13
N SER A 381 8.06 -20.76 -7.07
CA SER A 381 7.73 -22.20 -7.11
C SER A 381 8.94 -23.06 -7.48
N ILE A 382 9.95 -22.47 -8.13
CA ILE A 382 11.22 -23.13 -8.43
C ILE A 382 12.19 -23.02 -7.25
N THR A 383 12.23 -21.86 -6.57
CA THR A 383 13.21 -21.61 -5.49
C THR A 383 12.77 -22.12 -4.13
N GLU A 384 11.46 -22.16 -3.85
CA GLU A 384 10.90 -22.50 -2.53
C GLU A 384 10.17 -23.85 -2.56
N ARG A 385 10.45 -24.71 -1.59
CA ARG A 385 9.83 -26.05 -1.47
C ARG A 385 8.56 -26.01 -0.62
N VAL A 386 7.54 -25.30 -1.08
CA VAL A 386 6.25 -25.17 -0.40
C VAL A 386 5.08 -25.31 -1.38
N THR A 387 3.85 -25.43 -0.88
CA THR A 387 2.66 -25.56 -1.73
C THR A 387 2.43 -24.33 -2.61
N PHE A 388 1.98 -24.54 -3.85
CA PHE A 388 1.71 -23.48 -4.83
C PHE A 388 0.85 -22.33 -4.28
N ILE A 389 -0.22 -22.64 -3.53
CA ILE A 389 -1.11 -21.62 -2.97
C ILE A 389 -0.38 -20.64 -2.04
N ARG A 390 0.61 -21.11 -1.26
CA ARG A 390 1.41 -20.27 -0.36
C ARG A 390 2.37 -19.35 -1.12
N VAL A 391 2.95 -19.85 -2.21
CA VAL A 391 3.80 -19.04 -3.10
C VAL A 391 2.99 -17.97 -3.83
N LEU A 392 1.83 -18.35 -4.39
CA LEU A 392 0.92 -17.39 -5.03
C LEU A 392 0.43 -16.34 -4.03
N PHE A 393 0.19 -16.74 -2.78
CA PHE A 393 -0.19 -15.83 -1.70
C PHE A 393 0.90 -14.79 -1.41
N GLU A 394 2.16 -15.22 -1.20
CA GLU A 394 3.28 -14.29 -0.98
C GLU A 394 3.52 -13.38 -2.18
N ALA A 395 3.51 -13.92 -3.41
CA ALA A 395 3.75 -13.14 -4.62
C ALA A 395 2.68 -12.05 -4.79
N THR A 396 1.41 -12.40 -4.58
CA THR A 396 0.29 -11.46 -4.67
C THR A 396 0.31 -10.45 -3.52
N SER A 397 0.64 -10.90 -2.30
CA SER A 397 0.80 -10.02 -1.14
C SER A 397 1.94 -9.01 -1.36
N ALA A 398 3.08 -9.44 -1.90
CA ALA A 398 4.18 -8.57 -2.24
C ALA A 398 3.80 -7.55 -3.32
N PHE A 399 3.14 -7.99 -4.40
CA PHE A 399 2.69 -7.10 -5.47
C PHE A 399 1.63 -6.11 -5.00
N GLY A 400 0.66 -6.57 -4.22
CA GLY A 400 -0.38 -5.72 -3.66
C GLY A 400 0.14 -4.77 -2.60
N THR A 401 1.37 -4.94 -2.11
CA THR A 401 1.90 -4.33 -0.88
C THR A 401 0.97 -4.61 0.30
N VAL A 402 0.57 -5.88 0.46
CA VAL A 402 -0.40 -6.31 1.47
C VAL A 402 0.23 -6.67 2.79
N GLY A 403 1.26 -7.49 2.81
CA GLY A 403 1.95 -7.85 4.05
C GLY A 403 1.36 -9.03 4.80
N LEU A 404 0.19 -9.53 4.39
CA LEU A 404 -0.26 -10.83 4.87
C LEU A 404 0.69 -11.90 4.37
N SER A 405 0.99 -12.86 5.25
CA SER A 405 1.83 -14.01 4.94
C SER A 405 1.15 -15.29 5.39
N THR A 406 1.43 -16.40 4.69
CA THR A 406 1.08 -17.75 5.16
C THR A 406 2.12 -18.33 6.12
N GLY A 407 3.14 -17.53 6.49
CA GLY A 407 4.23 -17.88 7.39
C GLY A 407 5.54 -18.29 6.68
N ILE A 408 5.63 -18.14 5.35
CA ILE A 408 6.83 -18.58 4.61
C ILE A 408 7.89 -17.48 4.43
N THR A 409 7.54 -16.20 4.66
CA THR A 409 8.43 -15.05 4.44
C THR A 409 9.78 -15.16 5.16
N PRO A 410 9.87 -15.57 6.45
CA PRO A 410 11.15 -15.71 7.14
C PRO A 410 12.06 -16.77 6.50
N GLY A 411 11.46 -17.83 5.93
CA GLY A 411 12.14 -18.98 5.34
C GLY A 411 12.58 -18.81 3.89
N LEU A 412 12.27 -17.68 3.24
CA LEU A 412 12.58 -17.46 1.83
C LEU A 412 14.09 -17.54 1.55
N THR A 413 14.44 -18.17 0.43
CA THR A 413 15.82 -18.17 -0.09
C THR A 413 16.28 -16.74 -0.44
N ALA A 414 17.60 -16.54 -0.62
CA ALA A 414 18.12 -15.25 -1.04
C ALA A 414 17.54 -14.78 -2.38
N ILE A 415 17.36 -15.72 -3.34
CA ILE A 415 16.76 -15.43 -4.64
C ILE A 415 15.28 -15.05 -4.45
N GLY A 416 14.54 -15.80 -3.65
CA GLY A 416 13.14 -15.50 -3.33
C GLY A 416 12.96 -14.14 -2.66
N LYS A 417 13.85 -13.78 -1.72
CA LYS A 417 13.86 -12.46 -1.08
C LYS A 417 14.07 -11.33 -2.09
N ILE A 418 15.02 -11.47 -3.04
CA ILE A 418 15.24 -10.46 -4.08
C ILE A 418 14.01 -10.33 -4.98
N ALA A 419 13.39 -11.45 -5.38
CA ALA A 419 12.18 -11.43 -6.21
C ALA A 419 11.04 -10.69 -5.51
N ILE A 420 10.80 -10.99 -4.22
CA ILE A 420 9.78 -10.31 -3.42
C ILE A 420 10.11 -8.82 -3.23
N ILE A 421 11.38 -8.45 -3.00
CA ILE A 421 11.82 -7.04 -2.92
C ILE A 421 11.44 -6.27 -4.19
N LEU A 422 11.79 -6.81 -5.37
CA LEU A 422 11.47 -6.17 -6.65
C LEU A 422 9.96 -6.10 -6.88
N THR A 423 9.22 -7.12 -6.44
CA THR A 423 7.76 -7.18 -6.58
C THR A 423 7.07 -6.14 -5.69
N MET A 424 7.50 -5.98 -4.44
CA MET A 424 7.01 -4.92 -3.53
C MET A 424 7.28 -3.53 -4.11
N PHE A 425 8.49 -3.32 -4.64
CA PHE A 425 8.85 -2.06 -5.27
C PHE A 425 7.96 -1.76 -6.48
N ALA A 426 7.74 -2.74 -7.35
CA ALA A 426 6.88 -2.60 -8.52
C ALA A 426 5.41 -2.36 -8.16
N GLY A 427 4.92 -3.06 -7.14
CA GLY A 427 3.59 -2.89 -6.57
C GLY A 427 3.34 -1.48 -6.04
N ARG A 428 4.31 -0.91 -5.30
CA ARG A 428 4.20 0.43 -4.72
C ARG A 428 4.29 1.54 -5.76
N VAL A 429 5.36 1.52 -6.58
CA VAL A 429 5.63 2.59 -7.55
C VAL A 429 4.60 2.58 -8.69
N GLY A 430 4.00 1.42 -8.94
CA GLY A 430 3.00 1.19 -9.96
C GLY A 430 3.64 0.61 -11.23
N PRO A 431 3.15 -0.53 -11.74
CA PRO A 431 3.77 -1.21 -12.87
C PRO A 431 3.82 -0.35 -14.14
N LEU A 432 2.79 0.48 -14.36
CA LEU A 432 2.75 1.40 -15.50
C LEU A 432 3.77 2.55 -15.36
N THR A 433 4.00 3.05 -14.15
CA THR A 433 5.01 4.09 -13.87
C THR A 433 6.41 3.56 -14.18
N ILE A 434 6.70 2.31 -13.80
CA ILE A 434 7.96 1.65 -14.11
C ILE A 434 8.10 1.40 -15.61
N ALA A 435 7.05 0.86 -16.25
CA ALA A 435 7.05 0.62 -17.69
C ALA A 435 7.31 1.92 -18.48
N THR A 436 6.68 3.03 -18.09
CA THR A 436 6.88 4.34 -18.73
C THR A 436 8.21 5.01 -18.37
N ALA A 437 8.79 4.72 -17.20
CA ALA A 437 10.12 5.20 -16.84
C ALA A 437 11.24 4.54 -17.67
N ILE A 438 11.01 3.29 -18.10
CA ILE A 438 11.91 2.50 -18.94
C ILE A 438 11.64 2.75 -20.43
N ALA A 439 10.38 2.89 -20.83
CA ALA A 439 10.00 3.13 -22.21
C ALA A 439 10.58 4.47 -22.69
N GLN A 440 11.36 4.43 -23.77
CA GLN A 440 11.77 5.64 -24.50
C GLN A 440 10.50 6.35 -25.01
N ARG A 441 10.50 7.70 -24.97
CA ARG A 441 9.37 8.54 -25.39
C ARG A 441 8.74 7.97 -26.66
N LEU A 442 7.52 7.43 -26.53
CA LEU A 442 6.74 7.00 -27.68
C LEU A 442 6.55 8.21 -28.60
N CYS A 443 7.10 8.10 -29.80
CA CYS A 443 6.86 9.05 -30.87
C CYS A 443 5.35 9.26 -31.04
N ILE A 444 4.91 10.50 -31.04
CA ILE A 444 3.58 10.85 -31.55
C ILE A 444 3.70 10.64 -33.07
N ASN A 445 3.41 9.43 -33.53
CA ASN A 445 3.30 9.18 -34.95
C ASN A 445 2.00 9.86 -35.42
N GLY A 446 2.13 10.96 -36.16
CA GLY A 446 1.00 11.66 -36.79
C GLY A 446 0.36 10.87 -37.93
N VAL A 447 0.87 9.68 -38.23
CA VAL A 447 0.37 8.76 -39.26
C VAL A 447 -0.40 7.64 -38.59
N LYS A 448 -1.65 7.43 -39.01
CA LYS A 448 -2.49 6.30 -38.60
C LYS A 448 -2.40 5.19 -39.65
N PHE A 449 -2.34 3.95 -39.19
CA PHE A 449 -2.46 2.77 -40.07
C PHE A 449 -3.94 2.50 -40.39
N PRO A 450 -4.25 1.82 -41.51
CA PRO A 450 -5.61 1.39 -41.82
C PRO A 450 -6.15 0.46 -40.73
N GLU A 451 -7.45 0.56 -40.46
CA GLU A 451 -8.14 -0.34 -39.53
C GLU A 451 -8.42 -1.67 -40.22
N GLU A 452 -7.99 -2.78 -39.60
CA GLU A 452 -8.34 -4.13 -40.04
C GLU A 452 -9.18 -4.84 -38.98
N ARG A 453 -10.10 -5.69 -39.46
CA ARG A 453 -10.96 -6.49 -38.58
C ARG A 453 -10.19 -7.69 -38.07
N VAL A 454 -10.02 -7.78 -36.76
CA VAL A 454 -9.45 -8.95 -36.09
C VAL A 454 -10.58 -9.70 -35.40
N MET A 455 -10.70 -11.00 -35.68
CA MET A 455 -11.67 -11.86 -34.99
C MET A 455 -11.21 -12.05 -33.53
N VAL A 456 -12.06 -11.65 -32.59
CA VAL A 456 -11.92 -11.91 -31.15
C VAL A 456 -13.16 -12.69 -30.74
N GLY A 457 -12.96 -13.80 -30.03
CA GLY A 457 -14.02 -14.76 -29.67
C GLY A 457 -14.97 -14.30 -28.57
#